data_AF-A0A9X7JU26-F1
#
_entry.id   AF-A0A9X7JU26-F1
#
_cell.length_a   1.000
_cell.length_b   1.000
_cell.length_c   1.000
_cell.angle_alpha   90.00
_cell.angle_beta   90.00
_cell.angle_gamma   90.00
#
_symmetry.space_group_name_H-M   'P 1'
#
loop_
_entity.id
_entity.type
_entity.pdbx_description
1 polymer ?
#
loop_
_entity_poly.entity_id
_entity_poly.type
_entity_poly.pdbx_seq_one_letter_code
_entity_poly.pdbx_strand_id
1 'polypeptide(L)'
;MPDSAIEQQLVDAQQRASAEAERATQLQAALDAVNKALNPDAKDGEQDPNALAAAVAERDRQLADAAAQLRTAQVELAAYKAAAEQGARADRLLNSRVFVDGLAALDPADAKFGEQLAAAITAAVDGDPDLYRAVPAGPARGGAEFTGAPAAPARPANLRDAIAARLGA
;
A
#
# COMPACT_ATOMS: atom_id res chain seq x y z
N MET A 1 -83.26 20.56 7.88
CA MET A 1 -81.93 20.85 8.44
C MET A 1 -80.89 19.74 8.12
N PRO A 2 -80.62 19.40 6.84
CA PRO A 2 -79.48 18.55 6.47
C PRO A 2 -78.24 19.31 5.90
N ASP A 3 -78.35 20.60 5.57
CA ASP A 3 -77.27 21.35 4.88
C ASP A 3 -76.01 21.60 5.75
N SER A 4 -76.16 21.81 7.06
CA SER A 4 -75.02 22.18 7.93
C SER A 4 -73.99 21.07 8.10
N ALA A 5 -74.42 19.80 7.99
CA ALA A 5 -73.52 18.66 8.12
C ALA A 5 -72.63 18.49 6.87
N ILE A 6 -73.15 18.85 5.68
CA ILE A 6 -72.40 18.79 4.42
C ILE A 6 -71.38 19.93 4.37
N GLU A 7 -71.76 21.13 4.82
CA GLU A 7 -70.84 22.26 4.94
C GLU A 7 -69.68 21.96 5.90
N GLN A 8 -69.96 21.35 7.05
CA GLN A 8 -68.92 20.94 7.99
C GLN A 8 -67.98 19.88 7.41
N GLN A 9 -68.50 18.90 6.66
CA GLN A 9 -67.66 17.90 6.00
C GLN A 9 -66.73 18.50 4.93
N LEU A 10 -67.17 19.53 4.20
CA LEU A 10 -66.34 20.22 3.20
C LEU A 10 -65.23 21.04 3.86
N VAL A 11 -65.52 21.73 4.97
CA VAL A 11 -64.52 22.48 5.74
C VAL A 11 -63.48 21.53 6.34
N ASP A 12 -63.89 20.42 6.93
CA ASP A 12 -62.98 19.41 7.49
C ASP A 12 -62.11 18.78 6.39
N ALA A 13 -62.67 18.52 5.21
CA ALA A 13 -61.93 18.00 4.06
C ALA A 13 -60.88 19.01 3.55
N GLN A 14 -61.23 20.29 3.47
CA GLN A 14 -60.28 21.35 3.11
C GLN A 14 -59.16 21.49 4.15
N GLN A 15 -59.48 21.44 5.44
CA GLN A 15 -58.48 21.52 6.50
C GLN A 15 -57.50 20.34 6.49
N ARG A 16 -57.98 19.13 6.18
CA ARG A 16 -57.12 17.94 6.02
C ARG A 16 -56.21 18.07 4.81
N ALA A 17 -56.75 18.52 3.68
CA ALA A 17 -55.96 18.74 2.46
C ALA A 17 -54.87 19.81 2.67
N SER A 18 -55.18 20.91 3.36
CA SER A 18 -54.18 21.93 3.68
C SER A 18 -53.11 21.42 4.64
N ALA A 19 -53.50 20.67 5.68
CA ALA A 19 -52.55 20.09 6.64
C ALA A 19 -51.62 19.06 5.99
N GLU A 20 -52.11 18.27 5.02
CA GLU A 20 -51.29 17.34 4.24
C GLU A 20 -50.31 18.06 3.31
N ALA A 21 -50.74 19.14 2.64
CA ALA A 21 -49.87 19.96 1.80
C ALA A 21 -48.75 20.65 2.60
N GLU A 22 -49.06 21.15 3.80
CA GLU A 22 -48.08 21.72 4.72
C GLU A 22 -47.07 20.66 5.19
N ARG A 23 -47.54 19.46 5.55
CA ARG A 23 -46.66 18.34 5.93
C ARG A 23 -45.75 17.93 4.80
N ALA A 24 -46.26 17.84 3.56
CA ALA A 24 -45.46 17.51 2.39
C ALA A 24 -44.36 18.56 2.16
N THR A 25 -44.71 19.85 2.29
CA THR A 25 -43.76 20.97 2.15
C THR A 25 -42.67 20.93 3.23
N GLN A 26 -43.05 20.67 4.48
CA GLN A 26 -42.11 20.54 5.60
C GLN A 26 -41.18 19.35 5.42
N LEU A 27 -41.69 18.21 4.93
CA LEU A 27 -40.88 17.03 4.66
C LEU A 27 -39.88 17.30 3.54
N GLN A 28 -40.30 17.95 2.46
CA GLN A 28 -39.44 18.34 1.34
C GLN A 28 -38.29 19.25 1.83
N ALA A 29 -38.62 20.30 2.59
CA ALA A 29 -37.64 21.22 3.15
C ALA A 29 -36.65 20.53 4.11
N ALA A 30 -37.11 19.56 4.90
CA ALA A 30 -36.24 18.78 5.77
C ALA A 30 -35.28 17.88 4.97
N LEU A 31 -35.74 17.25 3.90
CA LEU A 31 -34.90 16.45 3.00
C LEU A 31 -33.85 17.31 2.29
N ASP A 32 -34.24 18.48 1.79
CA ASP A 32 -33.33 19.43 1.16
C ASP A 32 -32.25 19.93 2.13
N ALA A 33 -32.64 20.21 3.39
CA ALA A 33 -31.70 20.61 4.43
C ALA A 33 -30.69 19.51 4.79
N VAL A 34 -31.13 18.24 4.85
CA VAL A 34 -30.23 17.09 5.07
C VAL A 34 -29.29 16.90 3.89
N ASN A 35 -29.78 17.00 2.65
CA ASN A 35 -28.95 16.90 1.45
C ASN A 35 -27.89 18.01 1.40
N LYS A 36 -28.26 19.25 1.71
CA LYS A 36 -27.32 20.37 1.78
C LYS A 36 -26.27 20.23 2.90
N ALA A 37 -26.64 19.62 4.02
CA ALA A 37 -25.70 19.36 5.12
C ALA A 37 -24.68 18.26 4.76
N LEU A 38 -25.10 17.23 4.03
CA LEU A 38 -24.23 16.16 3.54
C LEU A 38 -23.37 16.60 2.35
N ASN A 39 -23.87 17.51 1.53
CA ASN A 39 -23.17 18.02 0.36
C ASN A 39 -23.33 19.54 0.21
N PRO A 40 -22.51 20.35 0.93
CA PRO A 40 -22.64 21.80 0.94
C PRO A 40 -22.34 22.46 -0.41
N ASP A 41 -21.65 21.75 -1.32
CA ASP A 41 -21.29 22.23 -2.65
C ASP A 41 -22.29 21.82 -3.76
N ALA A 42 -23.33 21.03 -3.41
CA ALA A 42 -24.37 20.65 -4.36
C ALA A 42 -25.26 21.85 -4.73
N LYS A 43 -25.54 22.01 -6.04
CA LYS A 43 -26.56 22.93 -6.53
C LYS A 43 -27.94 22.32 -6.31
N ASP A 44 -28.91 23.13 -5.87
CA ASP A 44 -30.26 22.70 -5.48
C ASP A 44 -30.93 21.87 -6.59
N GLY A 45 -31.46 20.69 -6.23
CA GLY A 45 -32.26 19.83 -7.12
C GLY A 45 -31.51 18.80 -7.98
N GLU A 46 -30.18 18.76 -7.93
CA GLU A 46 -29.36 17.95 -8.85
C GLU A 46 -28.95 16.54 -8.31
N GLN A 47 -29.37 16.15 -7.11
CA GLN A 47 -28.94 14.88 -6.53
C GLN A 47 -29.92 13.74 -6.85
N ASP A 48 -29.65 13.02 -7.94
CA ASP A 48 -30.28 11.73 -8.21
C ASP A 48 -29.78 10.67 -7.21
N PRO A 49 -30.66 10.11 -6.34
CA PRO A 49 -30.26 9.10 -5.37
C PRO A 49 -29.66 7.85 -6.02
N ASN A 50 -30.06 7.51 -7.25
CA ASN A 50 -29.47 6.39 -7.98
C ASN A 50 -28.04 6.69 -8.42
N ALA A 51 -27.78 7.92 -8.88
CA ALA A 51 -26.44 8.37 -9.23
C ALA A 51 -25.50 8.40 -8.01
N LEU A 52 -26.01 8.81 -6.83
CA LEU A 52 -25.23 8.77 -5.60
C LEU A 52 -24.93 7.33 -5.15
N ALA A 53 -25.93 6.44 -5.19
CA ALA A 53 -25.72 5.03 -4.87
C ALA A 53 -24.68 4.38 -5.80
N ALA A 54 -24.72 4.70 -7.09
CA ALA A 54 -23.71 4.25 -8.05
C ALA A 54 -22.31 4.81 -7.75
N ALA A 55 -22.21 6.08 -7.38
CA ALA A 55 -20.93 6.72 -7.03
C ALA A 55 -20.31 6.12 -5.75
N VAL A 56 -21.13 5.81 -4.74
CA VAL A 56 -20.68 5.14 -3.51
C VAL A 56 -20.20 3.73 -3.83
N ALA A 57 -20.98 2.95 -4.59
CA ALA A 57 -20.57 1.60 -4.98
C ALA A 57 -19.25 1.58 -5.77
N GLU A 58 -19.04 2.56 -6.65
CA GLU A 58 -17.78 2.72 -7.37
C GLU A 58 -16.62 3.09 -6.44
N ARG A 59 -16.85 3.99 -5.48
CA ARG A 59 -15.85 4.35 -4.47
C ARG A 59 -15.47 3.16 -3.58
N ASP A 60 -16.44 2.36 -3.17
CA ASP A 60 -16.19 1.17 -2.35
C ASP A 60 -15.34 0.14 -3.11
N ARG A 61 -15.59 -0.04 -4.42
CA ARG A 61 -14.72 -0.86 -5.28
C ARG A 61 -13.29 -0.32 -5.33
N GLN A 62 -13.13 0.97 -5.59
CA GLN A 62 -11.82 1.61 -5.65
C GLN A 62 -11.05 1.48 -4.32
N LEU A 63 -11.76 1.62 -3.19
CA LEU A 63 -11.17 1.43 -1.86
C LEU A 63 -10.75 -0.02 -1.62
N ALA A 64 -11.57 -1.00 -2.01
CA ALA A 64 -11.23 -2.41 -1.89
C ALA A 64 -9.99 -2.76 -2.73
N ASP A 65 -9.94 -2.28 -3.98
CA ASP A 65 -8.80 -2.51 -4.87
C ASP A 65 -7.52 -1.87 -4.33
N ALA A 66 -7.59 -0.62 -3.87
CA ALA A 66 -6.45 0.08 -3.29
C ALA A 66 -5.95 -0.59 -1.99
N ALA A 67 -6.87 -1.06 -1.14
CA ALA A 67 -6.53 -1.79 0.07
C ALA A 67 -5.83 -3.12 -0.25
N ALA A 68 -6.30 -3.84 -1.26
CA ALA A 68 -5.67 -5.08 -1.73
C ALA A 68 -4.25 -4.82 -2.26
N GLN A 69 -4.07 -3.78 -3.09
CA GLN A 69 -2.76 -3.38 -3.61
C GLN A 69 -1.79 -2.98 -2.49
N LEU A 70 -2.26 -2.21 -1.51
CA LEU A 70 -1.46 -1.79 -0.37
C LEU A 70 -1.00 -2.99 0.46
N ARG A 71 -1.91 -3.94 0.74
CA ARG A 71 -1.57 -5.16 1.46
C ARG A 71 -0.49 -5.95 0.75
N THR A 72 -0.63 -6.16 -0.56
CA THR A 72 0.38 -6.85 -1.38
C THR A 72 1.74 -6.15 -1.30
N ALA A 73 1.77 -4.83 -1.51
CA ALA A 73 3.01 -4.05 -1.43
C ALA A 73 3.68 -4.11 -0.05
N GLN A 74 2.89 -4.09 1.04
CA GLN A 74 3.40 -4.23 2.40
C GLN A 74 4.04 -5.60 2.63
N VAL A 75 3.39 -6.67 2.19
CA VAL A 75 3.91 -8.04 2.35
C VAL A 75 5.16 -8.26 1.50
N GLU A 76 5.17 -7.79 0.25
CA GLU A 76 6.36 -7.84 -0.62
C GLU A 76 7.54 -7.05 -0.05
N LEU A 77 7.29 -5.84 0.48
CA LEU A 77 8.32 -5.04 1.13
C LEU A 77 8.87 -5.72 2.38
N ALA A 78 8.00 -6.33 3.19
CA ALA A 78 8.41 -7.10 4.35
C ALA A 78 9.24 -8.32 3.94
N ALA A 79 8.81 -9.05 2.91
CA ALA A 79 9.54 -10.19 2.35
C ALA A 79 10.92 -9.77 1.85
N TYR A 80 11.00 -8.64 1.14
CA TYR A 80 12.28 -8.09 0.66
C TYR A 80 13.25 -7.81 1.80
N LYS A 81 12.76 -7.21 2.90
CA LYS A 81 13.57 -6.88 4.08
C LYS A 81 14.00 -8.15 4.83
N ALA A 82 13.06 -9.06 5.08
CA ALA A 82 13.29 -10.29 5.82
C ALA A 82 14.20 -11.29 5.06
N ALA A 83 14.17 -11.29 3.73
CA ALA A 83 14.99 -12.19 2.93
C ALA A 83 16.49 -12.08 3.23
N ALA A 84 17.01 -10.87 3.44
CA ALA A 84 18.42 -10.67 3.78
C ALA A 84 18.79 -11.32 5.12
N GLU A 85 17.92 -11.22 6.12
CA GLU A 85 18.12 -11.82 7.45
C GLU A 85 18.10 -13.36 7.38
N GLN A 86 17.30 -13.91 6.46
CA GLN A 86 17.23 -15.35 6.20
C GLN A 86 18.29 -15.85 5.21
N GLY A 87 19.24 -15.00 4.79
CA GLY A 87 20.27 -15.37 3.82
C GLY A 87 19.70 -15.75 2.45
N ALA A 88 18.59 -15.12 2.05
CA ALA A 88 17.86 -15.39 0.84
C ALA A 88 17.93 -14.24 -0.17
N ARG A 89 17.69 -14.56 -1.44
CA ARG A 89 17.65 -13.64 -2.57
C ARG A 89 16.26 -13.07 -2.76
N ALA A 90 16.03 -11.88 -2.21
CA ALA A 90 14.76 -11.17 -2.33
C ALA A 90 14.30 -11.00 -3.79
N ASP A 91 15.22 -10.69 -4.71
CA ASP A 91 14.97 -10.52 -6.15
C ASP A 91 14.43 -11.80 -6.80
N ARG A 92 14.94 -12.96 -6.38
CA ARG A 92 14.51 -14.27 -6.92
C ARG A 92 13.21 -14.73 -6.30
N LEU A 93 13.04 -14.52 -4.99
CA LEU A 93 11.82 -14.87 -4.28
C LEU A 93 10.62 -14.11 -4.84
N LEU A 94 10.71 -12.78 -4.99
CA LEU A 94 9.60 -11.95 -5.46
C LEU A 94 9.30 -12.11 -6.96
N ASN A 95 10.20 -12.76 -7.72
CA ASN A 95 9.94 -13.15 -9.11
C ASN A 95 9.28 -14.55 -9.21
N SER A 96 9.16 -15.28 -8.10
CA SER A 96 8.52 -16.59 -8.07
C SER A 96 7.03 -16.47 -7.84
N ARG A 97 6.22 -16.93 -8.80
CA ARG A 97 4.76 -16.99 -8.65
C ARG A 97 4.34 -17.85 -7.45
N VAL A 98 4.99 -19.00 -7.26
CA VAL A 98 4.68 -19.92 -6.15
C VAL A 98 4.91 -19.25 -4.79
N PHE A 99 5.99 -18.49 -4.66
CA PHE A 99 6.28 -17.77 -3.42
C PHE A 99 5.27 -16.63 -3.20
N VAL A 100 5.01 -15.81 -4.22
CA VAL A 100 4.05 -14.69 -4.16
C VAL A 100 2.62 -15.18 -3.87
N ASP A 101 2.21 -16.29 -4.46
CA ASP A 101 0.91 -16.93 -4.17
C ASP A 101 0.83 -17.40 -2.71
N GLY A 102 1.94 -17.89 -2.15
CA GLY A 102 2.04 -18.24 -0.72
C GLY A 102 1.93 -17.02 0.20
N LEU A 103 2.47 -15.86 -0.22
CA LEU A 103 2.35 -14.61 0.52
C LEU A 103 0.92 -14.07 0.56
N ALA A 104 0.08 -14.40 -0.44
CA ALA A 104 -1.30 -13.95 -0.48
C ALA A 104 -2.12 -14.42 0.73
N ALA A 105 -1.74 -15.53 1.37
CA ALA A 105 -2.41 -16.03 2.58
C ALA A 105 -1.99 -15.30 3.87
N LEU A 106 -0.91 -14.50 3.85
CA LEU A 106 -0.37 -13.83 5.03
C LEU A 106 -1.05 -12.49 5.27
N ASP A 107 -1.45 -12.23 6.52
CA ASP A 107 -1.97 -10.92 6.93
C ASP A 107 -0.85 -10.08 7.57
N PRO A 108 -0.48 -8.92 7.00
CA PRO A 108 0.53 -8.04 7.59
C PRO A 108 0.13 -7.46 8.96
N ALA A 109 -1.16 -7.51 9.34
CA ALA A 109 -1.63 -7.08 10.66
C ALA A 109 -1.58 -8.20 11.73
N ASP A 110 -1.32 -9.45 11.35
CA ASP A 110 -1.20 -10.57 12.28
C ASP A 110 0.06 -10.40 13.15
N ALA A 111 -0.07 -10.61 14.46
CA ALA A 111 1.05 -10.58 15.40
C ALA A 111 2.15 -11.61 15.07
N LYS A 112 1.80 -12.70 14.40
CA LYS A 112 2.71 -13.76 13.94
C LYS A 112 3.18 -13.57 12.50
N PHE A 113 2.83 -12.47 11.85
CA PHE A 113 3.19 -12.21 10.44
C PHE A 113 4.69 -12.41 10.17
N GLY A 114 5.55 -11.82 11.01
CA GLY A 114 7.00 -11.93 10.86
C GLY A 114 7.52 -13.37 10.94
N GLU A 115 6.98 -14.18 11.86
CA GLU A 115 7.33 -15.59 12.01
C GLU A 115 6.86 -16.42 10.81
N GLN A 116 5.62 -16.21 10.37
CA GLN A 116 5.06 -16.90 9.21
C GLN A 116 5.81 -16.54 7.92
N LEU A 117 6.16 -15.27 7.76
CA LEU A 117 6.95 -14.79 6.63
C LEU A 117 8.36 -15.37 6.61
N ALA A 118 9.05 -15.38 7.76
CA ALA A 118 10.37 -15.99 7.89
C ALA A 118 10.32 -17.49 7.53
N ALA A 119 9.33 -18.22 8.06
CA ALA A 119 9.12 -19.63 7.75
C ALA A 119 8.87 -19.87 6.25
N ALA A 120 8.06 -19.02 5.60
CA ALA A 120 7.81 -19.11 4.17
C ALA A 120 9.09 -18.87 3.34
N ILE A 121 9.92 -17.90 3.73
CA ILE A 121 11.21 -17.62 3.09
C ILE A 121 12.15 -18.81 3.26
N THR A 122 12.30 -19.34 4.47
CA THR A 122 13.14 -20.51 4.74
C THR A 122 12.67 -21.72 3.94
N ALA A 123 11.36 -21.99 3.91
CA ALA A 123 10.81 -23.11 3.14
C ALA A 123 11.08 -22.97 1.64
N ALA A 124 10.99 -21.75 1.08
CA ALA A 124 11.34 -21.51 -0.31
C ALA A 124 12.83 -21.76 -0.57
N VAL A 125 13.71 -21.28 0.32
CA VAL A 125 15.17 -21.50 0.22
C VAL A 125 15.53 -22.99 0.35
N ASP A 126 14.90 -23.72 1.26
CA ASP A 126 15.17 -25.14 1.45
C ASP A 126 14.65 -25.99 0.28
N GLY A 127 13.58 -25.54 -0.39
CA GLY A 127 13.03 -26.20 -1.58
C GLY A 127 13.93 -26.06 -2.82
N ASP A 128 14.56 -24.91 -3.03
CA ASP A 128 15.51 -24.68 -4.11
C ASP A 128 16.65 -23.73 -3.66
N PRO A 129 17.67 -24.27 -2.98
CA PRO A 129 18.73 -23.46 -2.39
C PRO A 129 19.60 -22.80 -3.46
N ASP A 130 19.80 -23.43 -4.61
CA ASP A 130 20.62 -22.87 -5.69
C ASP A 130 19.98 -21.62 -6.29
N LEU A 131 18.64 -21.58 -6.34
CA LEU A 131 17.90 -20.44 -6.85
C LEU A 131 17.77 -19.32 -5.83
N TYR A 132 17.46 -19.66 -4.58
CA TYR A 132 16.99 -18.70 -3.59
C TYR A 132 18.01 -18.33 -2.51
N ARG A 133 19.05 -19.12 -2.26
CA ARG A 133 20.07 -18.77 -1.26
C ARG A 133 20.91 -17.60 -1.75
N ALA A 134 21.12 -16.61 -0.88
CA ALA A 134 22.04 -15.53 -1.15
C ALA A 134 23.47 -16.09 -1.19
N VAL A 135 24.16 -15.90 -2.31
CA VAL A 135 25.58 -16.17 -2.39
C VAL A 135 26.30 -15.08 -1.61
N PRO A 136 27.28 -15.39 -0.74
CA PRO A 136 28.08 -14.39 -0.08
C PRO A 136 28.62 -13.41 -1.13
N ALA A 137 28.39 -12.11 -0.93
CA ALA A 137 29.08 -11.11 -1.72
C ALA A 137 30.58 -11.33 -1.49
N GLY A 138 31.26 -11.88 -2.48
CA GLY A 138 32.71 -11.98 -2.47
C GLY A 138 33.31 -10.58 -2.27
N PRO A 139 34.60 -10.48 -1.90
CA PRO A 139 35.26 -9.20 -1.74
C PRO A 139 34.92 -8.30 -2.93
N ALA A 140 34.49 -7.07 -2.66
CA ALA A 140 34.27 -6.08 -3.72
C ALA A 140 35.51 -6.12 -4.62
N ARG A 141 35.33 -6.35 -5.93
CA ARG A 141 36.45 -6.35 -6.88
C ARG A 141 37.05 -4.95 -6.84
N GLY A 142 38.05 -4.77 -5.99
CA GLY A 142 38.79 -3.54 -5.82
C GLY A 142 39.65 -3.32 -7.05
N GLY A 143 39.11 -2.65 -8.05
CA GLY A 143 39.91 -1.96 -9.04
C GLY A 143 40.43 -0.67 -8.41
N ALA A 144 41.48 -0.75 -7.62
CA ALA A 144 42.26 0.45 -7.31
C ALA A 144 42.92 0.89 -8.62
N GLU A 145 42.53 2.06 -9.12
CA GLU A 145 43.32 2.83 -10.08
C GLU A 145 44.76 2.88 -9.56
N PHE A 146 45.69 2.24 -10.28
CA PHE A 146 47.12 2.33 -9.98
C PHE A 146 47.65 3.68 -10.47
N THR A 147 47.27 4.78 -9.82
CA THR A 147 48.05 6.02 -9.91
C THR A 147 49.30 5.85 -9.06
N GLY A 148 50.32 5.20 -9.64
CA GLY A 148 51.73 5.18 -9.23
C GLY A 148 52.04 5.07 -7.73
N ALA A 149 52.55 3.91 -7.30
CA ALA A 149 53.17 3.80 -5.98
C ALA A 149 54.34 4.81 -5.84
N PRO A 150 54.56 5.45 -4.69
CA PRO A 150 55.85 6.09 -4.43
C PRO A 150 56.91 4.98 -4.52
N ALA A 151 57.95 5.21 -5.33
CA ALA A 151 59.02 4.24 -5.52
C ALA A 151 59.66 3.94 -4.15
N ALA A 152 59.36 2.77 -3.59
CA ALA A 152 60.10 2.26 -2.45
C ALA A 152 61.56 2.07 -2.88
N PRO A 153 62.55 2.41 -2.03
CA PRO A 153 63.95 2.24 -2.39
C PRO A 153 64.21 0.76 -2.70
N ALA A 154 64.71 0.50 -3.92
CA ALA A 154 64.98 -0.85 -4.40
C ALA A 154 65.93 -1.55 -3.44
N ARG A 155 65.56 -2.75 -2.99
CA ARG A 155 66.43 -3.59 -2.16
C ARG A 155 67.66 -3.98 -3.01
N PRO A 156 68.89 -3.80 -2.52
CA PRO A 156 70.08 -4.12 -3.28
C PRO A 156 70.10 -5.62 -3.63
N ALA A 157 70.36 -5.91 -4.90
CA ALA A 157 70.30 -7.28 -5.43
C ALA A 157 71.48 -8.14 -4.96
N ASN A 158 72.58 -7.51 -4.53
CA ASN A 158 73.76 -8.19 -4.04
C ASN A 158 74.50 -7.35 -2.99
N LEU A 159 75.48 -7.97 -2.32
CA LEU A 159 76.25 -7.35 -1.24
C LEU A 159 77.06 -6.13 -1.72
N ARG A 160 77.55 -6.14 -2.96
CA ARG A 160 78.30 -5.00 -3.52
C ARG A 160 77.40 -3.78 -3.69
N ASP A 161 76.18 -3.97 -4.18
CA ASP A 161 75.18 -2.90 -4.30
C ASP A 161 74.77 -2.35 -2.93
N ALA A 162 74.66 -3.21 -1.92
CA ALA A 162 74.35 -2.81 -0.55
C ALA A 162 75.47 -1.96 0.07
N ILE A 163 76.73 -2.30 -0.21
CA ILE A 163 77.89 -1.53 0.27
C ILE A 163 77.99 -0.20 -0.47
N ALA A 164 77.78 -0.18 -1.79
CA ALA A 164 77.78 1.04 -2.59
C ALA A 164 76.70 2.03 -2.13
N ALA A 165 75.48 1.54 -1.87
CA ALA A 165 74.39 2.35 -1.35
C ALA A 165 74.68 2.94 0.05
N ARG A 166 75.52 2.27 0.85
CA ARG A 166 75.87 2.72 2.21
C ARG A 166 77.04 3.71 2.27
N LEU A 167 77.94 3.67 1.28
CA LEU A 167 79.14 4.52 1.23
C LEU A 167 78.99 5.73 0.30
N GLY A 168 77.93 5.76 -0.53
CA GLY A 168 77.65 6.83 -1.48
C GLY A 168 76.71 7.93 -0.97
N ALA A 169 76.77 8.27 0.33
CA ALA A 169 76.09 9.41 0.94
C ALA A 169 77.11 10.28 1.70
#